data_AF-A0A427U964-F1
#
_entry.id   AF-A0A427U964-F1
#
_cell.length_a   1.000
_cell.length_b   1.000
_cell.length_c   1.000
_cell.angle_alpha   90.00
_cell.angle_beta   90.00
_cell.angle_gamma   90.00
#
_symmetry.space_group_name_H-M   'P 1'
#
loop_
_entity.id
_entity.type
_entity.pdbx_description
1 polymer ?
#
loop_
_entity_poly.entity_id
_entity_poly.type
_entity_poly.pdbx_seq_one_letter_code
_entity_poly.pdbx_strand_id
1 'polypeptide(L)'
;MKLSDKTFSFSNEDFNLKSHPHQSLKEHLEGVTSIALGIFDKQTENSEKREAIKKICMAHDFGKATSFFQDYITYDEKSSRQSRKFGTEKNHSLLSAIFAYWWLPEPYKLMGYLAIKRHHGSIKNTKDETELLDEYDILEKQLAAQV
;
A
#
# COMPACT_ATOMS: atom_id res chain seq x y z
N MET A 1 -2.43 -29.95 28.77
CA MET A 1 -3.56 -29.25 28.12
C MET A 1 -3.21 -29.11 26.65
N LYS A 2 -3.79 -29.95 25.78
CA LYS A 2 -3.55 -29.90 24.33
C LYS A 2 -4.32 -28.71 23.77
N LEU A 3 -3.61 -27.72 23.22
CA LEU A 3 -4.21 -26.68 22.40
C LEU A 3 -4.64 -27.36 21.08
N SER A 4 -5.92 -27.29 20.75
CA SER A 4 -6.43 -27.76 19.47
C SER A 4 -5.93 -26.84 18.37
N ASP A 5 -5.22 -27.39 17.38
CA ASP A 5 -4.91 -26.71 16.13
C ASP A 5 -6.22 -26.34 15.41
N LYS A 6 -6.68 -25.10 15.62
CA LYS A 6 -7.68 -24.51 14.75
C LYS A 6 -6.98 -24.21 13.42
N THR A 7 -7.05 -25.17 12.50
CA THR A 7 -6.74 -24.92 11.10
C THR A 7 -7.75 -23.90 10.57
N PHE A 8 -7.30 -22.65 10.43
CA PHE A 8 -8.09 -21.60 9.80
C PHE A 8 -8.06 -21.84 8.30
N SER A 9 -9.13 -22.42 7.75
CA SER A 9 -9.30 -22.51 6.30
C SER A 9 -9.91 -21.20 5.81
N PHE A 10 -9.08 -20.33 5.23
CA PHE A 10 -9.56 -19.18 4.46
C PHE A 10 -10.11 -19.68 3.13
N SER A 11 -11.35 -19.31 2.82
CA SER A 11 -11.92 -19.52 1.48
C SER A 11 -11.42 -18.41 0.55
N ASN A 12 -11.36 -18.68 -0.76
CA ASN A 12 -10.96 -17.67 -1.75
C ASN A 12 -11.92 -16.46 -1.83
N GLU A 13 -13.06 -16.49 -1.14
CA GLU A 13 -13.99 -15.37 -1.05
C GLU A 13 -13.64 -14.34 0.04
N ASP A 14 -12.66 -14.66 0.92
CA ASP A 14 -12.38 -13.88 2.13
C ASP A 14 -11.39 -12.71 1.93
N PHE A 15 -10.89 -12.46 0.72
CA PHE A 15 -9.94 -11.37 0.43
C PHE A 15 -10.35 -10.53 -0.79
N ASN A 16 -11.49 -9.86 -0.70
CA ASN A 16 -11.99 -9.00 -1.79
C ASN A 16 -11.56 -7.52 -1.64
N LEU A 17 -10.29 -7.29 -1.28
CA LEU A 17 -9.74 -5.93 -1.18
C LEU A 17 -9.64 -5.31 -2.57
N LYS A 18 -10.20 -4.12 -2.73
CA LYS A 18 -10.18 -3.38 -4.00
C LYS A 18 -9.00 -2.41 -4.07
N SER A 19 -8.29 -2.39 -5.20
CA SER A 19 -7.39 -1.29 -5.55
C SER A 19 -8.16 -0.14 -6.21
N HIS A 20 -9.12 -0.53 -7.06
CA HIS A 20 -10.00 0.30 -7.86
C HIS A 20 -11.41 -0.34 -7.88
N PRO A 21 -12.47 0.37 -8.31
CA PRO A 21 -13.84 -0.17 -8.30
C PRO A 21 -13.97 -1.56 -8.93
N HIS A 22 -13.23 -1.80 -10.01
CA HIS A 22 -13.30 -3.03 -10.82
C HIS A 22 -11.99 -3.83 -10.85
N GLN A 23 -11.08 -3.59 -9.90
CA GLN A 23 -9.79 -4.29 -9.85
C GLN A 23 -9.40 -4.61 -8.40
N SER A 24 -9.05 -5.86 -8.13
CA SER A 24 -8.58 -6.25 -6.80
C SER A 24 -7.20 -5.65 -6.49
N LEU A 25 -6.91 -5.50 -5.20
CA LEU A 25 -5.61 -5.06 -4.70
C LEU A 25 -4.50 -6.05 -5.10
N LYS A 26 -4.78 -7.34 -5.04
CA LYS A 26 -3.85 -8.39 -5.45
C LYS A 26 -3.47 -8.27 -6.93
N GLU A 27 -4.46 -8.20 -7.82
CA GLU A 27 -4.21 -8.09 -9.27
C GLU A 27 -3.43 -6.83 -9.61
N HIS A 28 -3.74 -5.71 -8.95
CA HIS A 28 -3.03 -4.46 -9.13
C HIS A 28 -1.55 -4.56 -8.72
N LEU A 29 -1.28 -5.05 -7.50
CA LEU A 29 0.08 -5.19 -6.99
C LEU A 29 0.92 -6.17 -7.82
N GLU A 30 0.35 -7.32 -8.19
CA GLU A 30 1.01 -8.32 -9.04
C GLU A 30 1.26 -7.77 -10.45
N GLY A 31 0.30 -7.05 -11.03
CA GLY A 31 0.42 -6.44 -12.35
C GLY A 31 1.51 -5.38 -12.43
N VAL A 32 1.51 -4.42 -11.49
CA VAL A 32 2.55 -3.37 -11.41
C VAL A 32 3.92 -3.98 -11.19
N THR A 33 4.03 -4.98 -10.31
CA THR A 33 5.29 -5.70 -10.04
C THR A 33 5.81 -6.40 -11.29
N SER A 34 4.94 -7.10 -12.02
CA SER A 34 5.30 -7.80 -13.26
C SER A 34 5.85 -6.83 -14.32
N ILE A 35 5.18 -5.69 -14.51
CA ILE A 35 5.63 -4.65 -15.45
C ILE A 35 6.98 -4.08 -15.04
N ALA A 36 7.15 -3.71 -13.76
CA ALA A 36 8.38 -3.10 -13.27
C ALA A 36 9.58 -4.04 -13.40
N LEU A 37 9.42 -5.31 -13.02
CA LEU A 37 10.46 -6.33 -13.16
C LEU A 37 10.75 -6.63 -14.63
N GLY A 38 9.73 -6.71 -15.49
CA GLY A 38 9.91 -6.92 -16.92
C GLY A 38 10.66 -5.78 -17.64
N ILE A 39 10.57 -4.55 -17.13
CA ILE A 39 11.38 -3.41 -17.60
C ILE A 39 12.82 -3.53 -17.06
N PHE A 40 12.96 -3.79 -15.77
CA PHE A 40 14.26 -3.88 -15.10
C PHE A 40 15.13 -5.02 -15.67
N ASP A 41 14.56 -6.21 -15.82
CA ASP A 41 15.23 -7.42 -16.29
C ASP A 41 15.73 -7.27 -17.75
N LYS A 42 15.20 -6.32 -18.53
CA LYS A 42 15.71 -5.99 -19.87
C LYS A 42 16.92 -5.06 -19.87
N GLN A 43 17.16 -4.34 -18.78
CA GLN A 43 18.20 -3.32 -18.69
C GLN A 43 19.46 -3.84 -17.99
N THR A 44 19.29 -4.73 -17.00
CA THR A 44 20.39 -5.20 -16.17
C THR A 44 20.01 -6.48 -15.43
N GLU A 45 21.02 -7.22 -14.97
CA GLU A 45 20.85 -8.35 -14.07
C GLU A 45 21.46 -7.99 -12.70
N ASN A 46 20.62 -7.62 -11.75
CA ASN A 46 21.03 -7.38 -10.36
C ASN A 46 19.93 -7.86 -9.41
N SER A 47 20.15 -9.00 -8.77
CA SER A 47 19.16 -9.67 -7.91
C SER A 47 18.75 -8.83 -6.71
N GLU A 48 19.69 -8.09 -6.11
CA GLU A 48 19.43 -7.25 -4.93
C GLU A 48 18.48 -6.10 -5.28
N LYS A 49 18.76 -5.35 -6.35
CA LYS A 49 17.91 -4.28 -6.85
C LYS A 49 16.57 -4.81 -7.33
N ARG A 50 16.57 -5.98 -7.98
CA ARG A 50 15.35 -6.66 -8.44
C ARG A 50 14.41 -6.96 -7.28
N GLU A 51 14.94 -7.52 -6.19
CA GLU A 51 14.15 -7.78 -4.98
C GLU A 51 13.68 -6.49 -4.30
N ALA A 52 14.50 -5.43 -4.29
CA ALA A 52 14.08 -4.13 -3.79
C ALA A 52 12.91 -3.52 -4.60
N ILE A 53 13.00 -3.55 -5.94
CA ILE A 53 11.92 -3.10 -6.84
C ILE A 53 10.64 -3.90 -6.59
N LYS A 54 10.76 -5.24 -6.51
CA LYS A 54 9.62 -6.10 -6.20
C LYS A 54 8.94 -5.70 -4.89
N LYS A 55 9.71 -5.51 -3.81
CA LYS A 55 9.16 -5.08 -2.51
C LYS A 55 8.50 -3.71 -2.59
N ILE A 56 9.10 -2.75 -3.29
CA ILE A 56 8.52 -1.41 -3.49
C ILE A 56 7.17 -1.53 -4.21
N CYS A 57 7.11 -2.25 -5.32
CA CYS A 57 5.88 -2.44 -6.09
C CYS A 57 4.79 -3.16 -5.28
N MET A 58 5.16 -4.19 -4.52
CA MET A 58 4.20 -4.93 -3.69
C MET A 58 3.72 -4.13 -2.47
N ALA A 59 4.50 -3.16 -1.98
CA ALA A 59 4.16 -2.38 -0.79
C ALA A 59 3.46 -1.05 -1.09
N HIS A 60 3.59 -0.49 -2.30
CA HIS A 60 3.20 0.91 -2.56
C HIS A 60 1.74 1.24 -2.22
N ASP A 61 0.84 0.27 -2.41
CA ASP A 61 -0.58 0.38 -2.18
C ASP A 61 -1.07 -0.46 -0.98
N PHE A 62 -0.15 -0.91 -0.11
CA PHE A 62 -0.49 -1.67 1.10
C PHE A 62 -1.57 -0.98 1.96
N GLY A 63 -1.48 0.34 2.14
CA GLY A 63 -2.47 1.12 2.90
C GLY A 63 -3.90 1.10 2.31
N LYS A 64 -4.09 0.63 1.07
CA LYS A 64 -5.43 0.40 0.51
C LYS A 64 -6.18 -0.71 1.22
N ALA A 65 -5.50 -1.58 1.97
CA ALA A 65 -6.13 -2.61 2.79
C ALA A 65 -6.84 -2.06 4.04
N THR A 66 -6.73 -0.76 4.34
CA THR A 66 -7.46 -0.14 5.46
C THR A 66 -8.95 -0.05 5.16
N SER A 67 -9.78 -0.20 6.19
CA SER A 67 -11.23 -0.04 6.06
C SER A 67 -11.61 1.35 5.53
N PHE A 68 -10.91 2.42 5.93
CA PHE A 68 -11.10 3.77 5.39
C PHE A 68 -10.96 3.84 3.86
N PHE A 69 -9.95 3.17 3.29
CA PHE A 69 -9.78 3.12 1.84
C PHE A 69 -10.86 2.24 1.19
N GLN A 70 -11.17 1.08 1.78
CA GLN A 70 -12.17 0.16 1.23
C GLN A 70 -13.59 0.75 1.24
N ASP A 71 -13.96 1.49 2.28
CA ASP A 71 -15.22 2.23 2.35
C ASP A 71 -15.27 3.34 1.31
N TYR A 72 -14.16 4.06 1.13
CA TYR A 72 -14.02 5.10 0.11
C TYR A 72 -14.22 4.54 -1.30
N ILE A 73 -13.48 3.48 -1.67
CA ILE A 73 -13.50 2.95 -3.04
C ILE A 73 -14.82 2.25 -3.36
N THR A 74 -15.47 1.63 -2.37
CA THR A 74 -16.80 1.02 -2.51
C THR A 74 -17.88 2.09 -2.68
N TYR A 75 -17.75 3.23 -1.99
CA TYR A 75 -18.66 4.36 -2.17
C TYR A 75 -18.52 4.99 -3.55
N ASP A 76 -17.29 5.19 -4.01
CA ASP A 76 -16.98 5.76 -5.33
C ASP A 76 -17.59 4.92 -6.46
N GLU A 77 -17.53 3.58 -6.35
CA GLU A 77 -18.19 2.66 -7.28
C GLU A 77 -19.72 2.83 -7.33
N LYS A 78 -20.36 2.99 -6.16
CA LYS A 78 -21.83 3.04 -6.03
C LYS A 78 -22.42 4.42 -6.32
N SER A 79 -21.64 5.48 -6.14
CA SER A 79 -22.14 6.86 -6.12
C SER A 79 -21.71 7.60 -7.37
N SER A 80 -22.45 7.44 -8.46
CA SER A 80 -22.24 8.25 -9.66
C SER A 80 -22.54 9.75 -9.46
N ARG A 81 -23.17 10.17 -8.34
CA ARG A 81 -23.77 11.52 -8.19
C ARG A 81 -23.91 12.08 -6.77
N GLN A 82 -23.24 11.55 -5.74
CA GLN A 82 -23.43 12.04 -4.35
C GLN A 82 -22.10 12.39 -3.68
N SER A 83 -22.03 13.58 -3.06
CA SER A 83 -20.79 14.18 -2.55
C SER A 83 -20.56 13.85 -1.07
N ARG A 84 -20.31 12.58 -0.73
CA ARG A 84 -19.76 12.25 0.59
C ARG A 84 -18.30 12.71 0.64
N LYS A 85 -17.99 13.63 1.56
CA LYS A 85 -16.60 14.02 1.82
C LYS A 85 -15.94 12.93 2.66
N PHE A 86 -14.98 12.22 2.09
CA PHE A 86 -14.04 11.39 2.84
C PHE A 86 -12.91 12.26 3.38
N GLY A 87 -12.48 12.00 4.62
CA GLY A 87 -11.35 12.68 5.25
C GLY A 87 -10.01 12.23 4.69
N THR A 88 -8.92 12.67 5.30
CA THR A 88 -7.55 12.31 4.91
C THR A 88 -7.17 10.88 5.27
N GLU A 89 -7.99 10.18 6.07
CA GLU A 89 -7.80 8.79 6.49
C GLU A 89 -7.85 7.78 5.33
N LYS A 90 -8.42 8.15 4.17
CA LYS A 90 -8.35 7.31 2.97
C LYS A 90 -6.97 7.35 2.28
N ASN A 91 -6.09 8.29 2.64
CA ASN A 91 -4.80 8.44 1.97
C ASN A 91 -3.88 7.28 2.38
N HIS A 92 -3.59 6.39 1.45
CA HIS A 92 -2.88 5.15 1.74
C HIS A 92 -1.35 5.26 1.66
N SER A 93 -0.82 6.29 0.99
CA SER A 93 0.60 6.36 0.63
C SER A 93 1.57 6.38 1.80
N LEU A 94 1.23 7.06 2.91
CA LEU A 94 2.13 7.17 4.06
C LEU A 94 2.24 5.84 4.81
N LEU A 95 1.11 5.19 5.11
CA LEU A 95 1.10 3.89 5.77
C LEU A 95 1.86 2.85 4.92
N SER A 96 1.63 2.84 3.61
CA SER A 96 2.40 2.02 2.67
C SER A 96 3.90 2.31 2.73
N ALA A 97 4.29 3.58 2.81
CA ALA A 97 5.70 3.99 2.85
C ALA A 97 6.38 3.51 4.13
N ILE A 98 5.73 3.66 5.30
CA ILE A 98 6.23 3.19 6.59
C ILE A 98 6.41 1.66 6.57
N PHE A 99 5.41 0.93 6.06
CA PHE A 99 5.52 -0.52 5.90
C PHE A 99 6.71 -0.91 5.01
N ALA A 100 6.87 -0.24 3.87
CA ALA A 100 7.98 -0.50 2.96
C ALA A 100 9.35 -0.19 3.59
N TYR A 101 9.46 0.90 4.37
CA TYR A 101 10.69 1.24 5.09
C TYR A 101 11.11 0.13 6.05
N TRP A 102 10.16 -0.47 6.77
CA TRP A 102 10.43 -1.61 7.64
C TRP A 102 10.85 -2.87 6.84
N TRP A 103 10.23 -3.11 5.69
CA TRP A 103 10.42 -4.35 4.92
C TRP A 103 11.62 -4.36 3.96
N LEU A 104 12.09 -3.19 3.53
CA LEU A 104 13.22 -3.02 2.61
C LEU A 104 14.57 -3.21 3.32
N PRO A 105 15.60 -3.73 2.64
CA PRO A 105 16.94 -3.77 3.19
C PRO A 105 17.55 -2.36 3.20
N GLU A 106 18.50 -2.12 4.12
CA GLU A 106 19.04 -0.79 4.43
C GLU A 106 19.34 0.12 3.23
N PRO A 107 20.03 -0.34 2.16
CA PRO A 107 20.40 0.53 1.04
C PRO A 107 19.20 1.17 0.32
N TYR A 108 18.01 0.58 0.42
CA TYR A 108 16.82 1.04 -0.30
C TYR A 108 15.71 1.58 0.61
N LYS A 109 15.87 1.55 1.94
CA LYS A 109 14.81 1.96 2.88
C LYS A 109 14.34 3.40 2.62
N LEU A 110 15.27 4.35 2.62
CA LEU A 110 14.91 5.77 2.45
C LEU A 110 14.36 6.06 1.04
N MET A 111 15.01 5.54 0.00
CA MET A 111 14.56 5.75 -1.38
C MET A 111 13.20 5.11 -1.64
N GLY A 112 12.98 3.88 -1.16
CA GLY A 112 11.70 3.18 -1.29
C GLY A 112 10.59 3.86 -0.50
N TYR A 113 10.87 4.34 0.72
CA TYR A 113 9.94 5.14 1.50
C TYR A 113 9.49 6.39 0.74
N LEU A 114 10.43 7.19 0.23
CA LEU A 114 10.11 8.44 -0.48
C LEU A 114 9.34 8.17 -1.79
N ALA A 115 9.77 7.15 -2.55
CA ALA A 115 9.10 6.75 -3.78
C ALA A 115 7.63 6.37 -3.52
N ILE A 116 7.37 5.62 -2.45
CA ILE A 116 6.00 5.21 -2.10
C ILE A 116 5.21 6.35 -1.48
N LYS A 117 5.77 7.14 -0.56
CA LYS A 117 5.06 8.26 0.06
C LYS A 117 4.53 9.25 -0.98
N ARG A 118 5.24 9.40 -2.10
CA ARG A 118 4.95 10.38 -3.15
C ARG A 118 4.47 9.75 -4.47
N HIS A 119 4.02 8.50 -4.50
CA HIS A 119 3.60 7.88 -5.77
C HIS A 119 2.35 8.53 -6.42
N HIS A 120 1.58 9.32 -5.67
CA HIS A 120 0.48 10.17 -6.20
C HIS A 120 0.86 11.64 -6.44
N GLY A 121 2.14 12.01 -6.31
CA GLY A 121 2.57 13.40 -6.41
C GLY A 121 4.06 13.58 -6.65
N SER A 122 4.58 14.73 -6.25
CA SER A 122 6.01 15.06 -6.41
C SER A 122 6.75 15.00 -5.07
N ILE A 123 8.02 14.62 -5.11
CA ILE A 123 8.94 14.73 -3.97
C ILE A 123 9.06 16.20 -3.57
N LYS A 124 8.94 16.48 -2.27
CA LYS A 124 9.07 17.82 -1.71
C LYS A 124 10.46 18.05 -1.13
N ASN A 125 10.67 19.23 -0.54
CA ASN A 125 11.91 19.53 0.18
C ASN A 125 12.03 18.67 1.45
N THR A 126 13.24 18.60 2.02
CA THR A 126 13.55 17.75 3.17
C THR A 126 12.71 18.05 4.42
N LYS A 127 12.37 19.31 4.65
CA LYS A 127 11.52 19.71 5.77
C LYS A 127 10.14 19.05 5.65
N ASP A 128 9.49 19.22 4.50
CA ASP A 128 8.17 18.66 4.22
C ASP A 128 8.14 17.12 4.22
N GLU A 129 9.28 16.46 4.01
CA GLU A 129 9.36 15.00 4.04
C GLU A 129 9.59 14.41 5.43
N THR A 130 10.12 15.20 6.37
CA THR A 130 10.50 14.74 7.72
C THR A 130 9.51 15.17 8.80
N GLU A 131 8.72 16.20 8.56
CA GLU A 131 7.70 16.70 9.49
C GLU A 131 6.40 15.88 9.37
N LEU A 132 6.26 14.85 10.22
CA LEU A 132 5.10 13.92 10.23
C LEU A 132 4.11 14.19 11.38
N LEU A 133 4.29 15.27 12.15
CA LEU A 133 3.53 15.52 13.39
C LEU A 133 2.01 15.52 13.16
N ASP A 134 1.55 16.09 12.05
CA ASP A 134 0.12 16.16 11.71
C ASP A 134 -0.45 14.84 11.15
N GLU A 135 0.42 13.86 10.84
CA GLU A 135 0.03 12.61 10.20
C GLU A 135 -0.09 11.42 11.19
N TYR A 136 0.39 11.57 12.44
CA TYR A 136 0.33 10.51 13.46
C TYR A 136 -1.09 10.08 13.80
N ASP A 137 -1.99 11.03 14.08
CA ASP A 137 -3.39 10.73 14.41
C ASP A 137 -4.08 9.93 13.29
N ILE A 138 -3.74 10.23 12.03
CA ILE A 138 -4.28 9.54 10.86
C ILE A 138 -3.75 8.10 10.81
N LEU A 139 -2.45 7.92 11.04
CA LEU A 139 -1.83 6.59 11.06
C LEU A 139 -2.40 5.71 12.17
N GLU A 140 -2.60 6.26 13.37
CA GLU A 140 -3.21 5.53 14.49
C GLU A 140 -4.62 5.04 14.13
N LYS A 141 -5.45 5.91 13.54
CA LYS A 141 -6.77 5.52 13.05
C LYS A 141 -6.69 4.42 12.00
N GLN A 142 -5.81 4.57 10.99
CA GLN A 142 -5.65 3.59 9.92
C GLN A 142 -5.19 2.22 10.44
N LEU A 143 -4.29 2.20 11.42
CA LEU A 143 -3.80 0.96 12.05
C LEU A 143 -4.84 0.28 12.94
N ALA A 144 -5.70 1.07 13.61
CA ALA A 144 -6.80 0.56 14.43
C ALA A 144 -7.96 0.00 13.57
N ALA A 145 -8.04 0.38 12.29
CA ALA A 145 -9.18 0.10 11.43
C ALA A 145 -8.82 -0.90 10.31
N GLN A 146 -8.58 -2.15 10.69
CA GLN A 146 -8.26 -3.27 9.78
C GLN A 146 -9.53 -3.98 9.29
N VAL A 147 -9.51 -4.47 8.04
CA VAL A 147 -10.60 -5.25 7.41
C VAL A 147 -10.59 -6.69 7.91
#